data_AF-A0A542DLP2-F1
#
_entry.id   AF-A0A542DLP2-F1
#
_cell.length_a   1.000
_cell.length_b   1.000
_cell.length_c   1.000
_cell.angle_alpha   90.00
_cell.angle_beta   90.00
_cell.angle_gamma   90.00
#
_symmetry.space_group_name_H-M   'P 1'
#
loop_
_entity.id
_entity.type
_entity.pdbx_description
1 polymer ?
#
loop_
_entity_poly.entity_id
_entity_poly.type
_entity_poly.pdbx_seq_one_letter_code
_entity_poly.pdbx_strand_id
1 'polypeptide(L)' 'MMSAGGMAMDLWDPIDQDCEVRCEPVELEIQCSLHVTDHWLNLTFTERGLRSFVAEANRALAELRTAP' A
#
# COMPACT_ATOMS: atom_id res chain seq x y z
N MET A 1 -16.76 13.28 14.16
CA MET A 1 -16.91 12.47 12.93
C MET A 1 -15.53 12.22 12.39
N MET A 2 -15.04 10.98 12.41
CA MET A 2 -13.81 10.62 11.71
C MET A 2 -14.17 10.38 10.24
N SER A 3 -13.49 11.07 9.33
CA SER A 3 -13.65 10.83 7.89
C SER A 3 -12.91 9.55 7.49
N ALA A 4 -13.29 8.94 6.37
CA ALA A 4 -12.51 7.85 5.77
C ALA A 4 -11.04 8.24 5.53
N GLY A 5 -10.76 9.53 5.32
CA GLY A 5 -9.40 10.06 5.23
C GLY A 5 -8.63 10.09 6.56
N GLY A 6 -9.33 10.16 7.70
CA GLY A 6 -8.69 10.05 9.03
C GLY A 6 -8.22 8.63 9.32
N MET A 7 -9.07 7.63 9.09
CA MET A 7 -8.70 6.21 9.24
C MET A 7 -7.56 5.78 8.31
N ALA A 8 -7.50 6.33 7.10
CA ALA A 8 -6.42 6.03 6.16
C ALA A 8 -5.06 6.58 6.63
N MET A 9 -5.02 7.77 7.25
CA MET A 9 -3.76 8.35 7.78
C MET A 9 -3.30 7.68 9.07
N ASP A 10 -4.22 7.31 9.96
CA ASP A 10 -3.87 6.64 11.24
C ASP A 10 -3.26 5.24 11.01
N LEU A 11 -3.58 4.60 9.88
CA LEU A 11 -2.99 3.32 9.45
C LEU A 11 -1.64 3.46 8.72
N TRP A 12 -1.19 4.69 8.39
CA TRP A 12 0.08 4.91 7.69
C TRP A 12 1.29 4.95 8.62
N ASP A 13 1.15 5.50 9.83
CA ASP A 13 2.23 5.59 10.84
C ASP A 13 2.92 4.24 11.12
N PRO A 14 2.22 3.09 11.19
CA PRO A 14 2.87 1.82 11.50
C PRO A 14 3.43 1.06 10.28
N ILE A 15 3.27 1.56 9.05
CA ILE A 15 3.85 0.93 7.86
C ILE A 15 5.40 1.07 7.86
N ASP A 16 5.94 2.00 8.63
CA ASP A 16 7.38 2.31 8.72
C ASP A 16 8.20 1.29 9.55
N GLN A 17 7.57 0.26 10.13
CA GLN A 17 8.21 -0.74 11.03
C GLN A 17 8.19 -2.17 10.47
N ASP A 18 8.76 -2.40 9.28
CA ASP A 18 8.84 -3.73 8.65
C ASP A 18 7.46 -4.39 8.43
N CYS A 19 6.52 -3.62 7.89
CA CYS A 19 5.18 -4.08 7.52
C CYS A 19 5.23 -5.25 6.52
N GLU A 20 4.55 -6.35 6.84
CA GLU A 20 4.41 -7.47 5.91
C GLU A 20 3.39 -7.10 4.82
N VAL A 21 3.83 -7.19 3.56
CA VAL A 21 2.98 -7.01 2.39
C VAL A 21 2.81 -8.36 1.69
N ARG A 22 1.57 -8.86 1.66
CA ARG A 22 1.19 -10.05 0.87
C ARG A 22 0.36 -9.60 -0.31
N CYS A 23 0.64 -10.14 -1.49
CA CYS A 23 -0.23 -9.93 -2.65
C CYS A 23 -0.54 -11.26 -3.30
N GLU A 24 -1.81 -11.49 -3.59
CA GLU A 24 -2.29 -12.68 -4.27
C GLU A 24 -3.23 -12.33 -5.44
N PRO A 25 -3.13 -13.04 -6.57
CA PRO A 25 -4.09 -12.90 -7.65
C PRO A 25 -5.42 -13.55 -7.25
N VAL A 26 -6.50 -12.80 -7.38
CA VAL A 26 -7.87 -13.26 -7.16
C VAL A 26 -8.69 -12.94 -8.41
N GLU A 27 -8.99 -13.98 -9.19
CA GLU A 27 -9.66 -13.85 -10.50
C GLU A 27 -8.93 -12.89 -11.47
N LEU A 28 -9.51 -11.73 -11.73
CA LEU A 28 -9.00 -10.68 -12.64
C LEU A 28 -8.36 -9.50 -11.89
N GLU A 29 -8.22 -9.63 -10.57
CA GLU A 29 -7.72 -8.60 -9.67
C GLU A 29 -6.52 -9.11 -8.87
N ILE A 30 -5.76 -8.17 -8.30
CA ILE A 30 -4.73 -8.45 -7.32
C ILE A 30 -5.19 -7.88 -5.99
N GLN A 31 -5.26 -8.73 -4.98
CA GLN A 31 -5.50 -8.31 -3.60
C GLN A 31 -4.15 -8.21 -2.88
N CYS A 32 -3.89 -7.07 -2.27
CA CYS A 32 -2.73 -6.85 -1.43
C CYS A 32 -3.18 -6.59 0.01
N SER A 33 -2.60 -7.31 0.94
CA SER A 33 -2.84 -7.19 2.37
C SER A 33 -1.56 -6.65 3.02
N LEU A 34 -1.68 -5.51 3.68
CA LEU A 34 -0.61 -4.88 4.45
C LEU A 34 -0.88 -5.08 5.94
N HIS A 35 0.07 -5.68 6.66
CA HIS A 35 -0.06 -5.91 8.10
C HIS A 35 0.41 -4.69 8.89
N VAL A 36 -0.54 -3.96 9.45
CA VAL A 36 -0.31 -2.72 10.21
C VAL A 36 -0.65 -3.01 11.67
N THR A 37 0.39 -3.17 12.51
CA THR A 37 0.29 -3.54 13.94
C THR A 37 -0.57 -4.79 14.20
N ASP A 38 -1.84 -4.60 14.57
CA ASP A 38 -2.84 -5.64 14.90
C ASP A 38 -3.96 -5.74 13.83
N HIS A 39 -3.80 -5.03 12.72
CA HIS A 39 -4.80 -4.87 11.68
C HIS A 39 -4.23 -5.19 10.30
N TRP A 40 -5.12 -5.64 9.40
CA TRP A 40 -4.79 -5.84 7.99
C TRP A 40 -5.51 -4.80 7.13
N LEU A 41 -4.74 -4.02 6.37
CA LEU A 41 -5.27 -3.17 5.32
C LEU A 41 -5.32 -3.98 4.02
N ASN A 42 -6.53 -4.23 3.52
CA ASN A 42 -6.73 -4.95 2.27
C ASN A 42 -7.01 -3.96 1.13
N LEU A 43 -6.23 -4.04 0.07
CA LEU A 43 -6.31 -3.23 -1.14
C LEU A 43 -6.59 -4.14 -2.33
N THR A 44 -7.56 -3.76 -3.16
CA THR A 44 -7.89 -4.50 -4.39
C THR A 44 -7.55 -3.66 -5.60
N PHE A 45 -6.79 -4.24 -6.52
CA PHE A 45 -6.35 -3.58 -7.75
C PHE A 45 -6.82 -4.37 -8.96
N THR A 46 -7.31 -3.66 -9.96
CA THR A 46 -7.32 -4.18 -11.34
C THR A 46 -5.89 -4.28 -11.88
N GLU A 47 -5.65 -5.07 -12.92
CA GLU A 47 -4.32 -5.17 -13.55
C GLU A 47 -3.74 -3.79 -13.93
N ARG A 48 -4.58 -2.92 -14.51
CA ARG A 48 -4.18 -1.55 -14.86
C ARG A 48 -3.83 -0.73 -13.62
N GLY A 49 -4.66 -0.82 -12.57
CA GLY A 49 -4.43 -0.12 -11.31
C GLY A 49 -3.10 -0.52 -10.66
N LEU A 50 -2.79 -1.82 -10.65
CA LEU A 50 -1.53 -2.32 -10.11
C LEU A 50 -0.33 -1.81 -10.91
N ARG A 51 -0.40 -1.81 -12.24
CA ARG A 51 0.69 -1.26 -13.09
C ARG A 51 0.96 0.22 -12.77
N SER A 52 -0.09 1.02 -12.61
CA SER A 52 0.04 2.43 -12.21
C SER A 52 0.64 2.58 -10.80
N PHE A 53 0.18 1.77 -9.84
CA PHE A 53 0.71 1.78 -8.48
C PHE A 53 2.21 1.45 -8.43
N VAL A 54 2.63 0.37 -9.11
CA VAL A 54 4.04 -0.04 -9.18
C VAL A 54 4.91 1.03 -9.85
N ALA A 55 4.40 1.70 -10.88
CA ALA A 55 5.13 2.78 -11.54
C ALA A 55 5.39 3.95 -10.59
N GLU A 56 4.37 4.41 -9.87
CA GLU A 56 4.52 5.49 -8.89
C GLU A 56 5.39 5.09 -7.69
N ALA A 57 5.25 3.86 -7.17
CA ALA A 57 6.08 3.35 -6.09
C ALA A 57 7.57 3.30 -6.50
N ASN A 58 7.88 2.85 -7.71
CA ASN A 58 9.25 2.84 -8.23
C ASN A 58 9.81 4.27 -8.40
N ARG A 59 9.00 5.22 -8.86
CA ARG A 59 9.39 6.63 -8.95
C ARG A 59 9.74 7.19 -7.57
N ALA A 60 8.87 7.00 -6.59
CA ALA A 60 9.11 7.45 -5.21
C ALA A 60 10.36 6.79 -4.60
N LEU A 61 10.57 5.49 -4.83
CA LEU A 61 11.79 4.80 -4.37
C LEU A 61 13.07 5.37 -5.00
N ALA A 62 13.02 5.72 -6.29
CA ALA A 62 14.14 6.34 -6.97
C ALA A 62 14.47 7.71 -6.35
N GLU A 63 13.43 8.51 -6.05
CA GLU A 63 13.58 9.81 -5.37
C GLU A 63 14.23 9.66 -4.01
N LEU A 64 13.77 8.71 -3.17
CA LEU A 64 14.37 8.43 -1.86
C LEU A 64 15.85 8.03 -1.93
N ARG A 65 16.24 7.25 -2.95
CA ARG A 65 17.65 6.84 -3.14
C ARG A 65 18.57 7.97 -3.56
N THR A 66 18.00 9.03 -4.11
CA THR A 66 18.72 10.22 -4.57
C THR A 66 18.60 11.41 -3.60
N ALA A 67 17.81 11.26 -2.54
CA ALA A 67 17.67 12.27 -1.50
C ALA A 67 18.97 12.37 -0.68
N PRO A 68 19.45 13.58 -0.37
CA PRO A 68 20.70 13.82 0.35
C PRO A 68 20.67 13.41 1.82
#